data_AF-W4PGJ9-F1
#
_entry.id   AF-W4PGJ9-F1
#
_cell.length_a   1.000
_cell.length_b   1.000
_cell.length_c   1.000
_cell.angle_alpha   90.00
_cell.angle_beta   90.00
_cell.angle_gamma   90.00
#
_symmetry.space_group_name_H-M   'P 1'
#
loop_
_entity.id
_entity.type
_entity.pdbx_description
1 polymer ?
#
loop_
_entity_poly.entity_id
_entity_poly.type
_entity_poly.pdbx_seq_one_letter_code
_entity_poly.pdbx_strand_id
1 'polypeptide(L)'
;MASSKEDYIEDFRCNYIESYPPAWMITEVLSFGNLNYIYSNIASNQLMKHIAGYFGLKPQVFISWLTVLANLRNMCCHHARVWNRDFMLNPAEPQKTKNAWIDTSKVDKKRIYYRLCIIRYFLFSVSPNNNFNEKLSGLLADFLSVDIAAMGFTHDWKNEEAWK
;
A
#
# COMPACT_ATOMS: atom_id res chain seq x y z
N MET A 1 0.90 28.51 1.18
CA MET A 1 0.16 27.23 1.11
C MET A 1 -1.31 27.61 1.03
N ALA A 2 -1.97 27.34 -0.10
CA ALA A 2 -3.37 27.66 -0.27
C ALA A 2 -4.20 26.76 0.66
N SER A 3 -4.90 27.38 1.61
CA SER A 3 -5.89 26.73 2.46
C SER A 3 -7.05 26.32 1.55
N SER A 4 -7.15 25.03 1.22
CA SER A 4 -8.46 24.45 0.91
C SER A 4 -9.23 24.50 2.22
N LYS A 5 -10.21 25.40 2.32
CA LYS A 5 -11.18 25.38 3.41
C LYS A 5 -12.13 24.23 3.08
N GLU A 6 -11.85 23.07 3.65
CA GLU A 6 -12.78 21.96 3.59
C GLU A 6 -13.97 22.29 4.48
N ASP A 7 -15.12 22.62 3.88
CA ASP A 7 -16.31 23.12 4.59
C ASP A 7 -16.76 22.18 5.72
N TYR A 8 -16.56 20.87 5.54
CA TYR A 8 -16.90 19.86 6.54
C TYR A 8 -16.06 19.94 7.83
N ILE A 9 -14.84 20.51 7.78
CA ILE A 9 -14.00 20.71 8.98
C ILE A 9 -14.51 21.88 9.79
N GLU A 10 -14.90 22.98 9.12
CA GLU A 10 -15.47 24.13 9.80
C GLU A 10 -16.84 23.79 10.37
N ASP A 11 -17.67 23.03 9.62
CA ASP A 11 -18.94 22.51 10.12
C ASP A 11 -18.75 21.63 11.37
N PHE A 12 -17.73 20.75 11.38
CA PHE A 12 -17.40 19.98 12.57
C PHE A 12 -17.07 20.86 13.78
N ARG A 13 -16.22 21.88 13.60
CA ARG A 13 -15.83 22.79 14.69
C ARG A 13 -17.01 23.59 15.25
N CYS A 14 -18.00 23.91 14.44
CA CYS A 14 -19.17 24.67 14.87
C CYS A 14 -20.22 23.81 15.58
N ASN A 15 -20.36 22.54 15.20
CA ASN A 15 -21.47 21.70 15.65
C ASN A 15 -21.08 20.64 16.70
N TYR A 16 -19.78 20.42 16.95
CA TYR A 16 -19.28 19.38 17.84
C TYR A 16 -18.43 19.94 18.98
N ILE A 17 -18.48 19.28 20.13
CA ILE A 17 -17.81 19.70 21.38
C ILE A 17 -16.40 19.08 21.46
N GLU A 18 -16.21 17.97 20.76
CA GLU A 18 -14.96 17.23 20.67
C GLU A 18 -13.85 18.09 20.07
N SER A 19 -12.68 18.07 20.70
CA SER A 19 -11.55 18.91 20.30
C SER A 19 -10.90 18.49 18.98
N TYR A 20 -11.16 17.28 18.49
CA TYR A 20 -10.60 16.75 17.25
C TYR A 20 -11.66 16.07 16.39
N PRO A 21 -11.62 16.25 15.06
CA PRO A 21 -12.49 15.52 14.14
C PRO A 21 -12.33 14.00 14.26
N PRO A 22 -13.37 13.22 13.90
CA PRO A 22 -13.26 11.78 13.84
C PRO A 22 -12.22 11.36 12.79
N ALA A 23 -11.65 10.17 12.97
CA ALA A 23 -10.53 9.69 12.17
C ALA A 23 -10.82 9.72 10.65
N TRP A 24 -12.04 9.38 10.22
CA TRP A 24 -12.43 9.41 8.80
C TRP A 24 -12.32 10.81 8.19
N MET A 25 -12.70 11.85 8.96
CA MET A 25 -12.64 13.24 8.51
C MET A 25 -11.19 13.74 8.42
N ILE A 26 -10.36 13.34 9.38
CA ILE A 26 -8.93 13.63 9.36
C ILE A 26 -8.27 12.95 8.14
N THR A 27 -8.64 11.71 7.84
CA THR A 27 -8.02 10.95 6.74
C THR A 27 -8.33 11.49 5.35
N GLU A 28 -9.40 12.27 5.18
CA GLU A 28 -9.69 12.99 3.91
C GLU A 28 -8.67 14.10 3.63
N VAL A 29 -8.16 14.75 4.69
CA VAL A 29 -7.20 15.86 4.59
C VAL A 29 -5.77 15.35 4.51
N LEU A 30 -5.49 14.23 5.19
CA LEU A 30 -4.15 13.67 5.26
C LEU A 30 -3.78 12.97 3.95
N SER A 31 -2.63 13.34 3.39
CA SER A 31 -2.04 12.53 2.33
C SER A 31 -1.56 11.18 2.89
N PHE A 32 -1.45 10.18 2.02
CA PHE A 32 -0.86 8.88 2.39
C PHE A 32 0.58 9.01 2.91
N GLY A 33 1.32 10.04 2.45
CA GLY A 33 2.64 10.37 2.98
C GLY A 33 2.59 10.88 4.42
N ASN A 34 1.57 11.66 4.79
CA ASN A 34 1.36 12.08 6.18
C ASN A 34 1.04 10.91 7.09
N LEU A 35 0.23 9.95 6.63
CA LEU A 35 -0.05 8.72 7.41
C LEU A 35 1.24 7.92 7.69
N ASN A 36 2.10 7.78 6.69
CA ASN A 36 3.41 7.13 6.86
C ASN A 36 4.29 7.89 7.87
N TYR A 37 4.31 9.22 7.79
CA TYR A 37 5.06 10.07 8.73
C TYR A 37 4.51 9.95 10.16
N ILE A 38 3.20 10.04 10.35
CA ILE A 38 2.55 9.91 11.67
C ILE A 38 2.91 8.56 12.28
N TYR A 39 2.75 7.45 11.54
CA TYR A 39 3.09 6.12 12.03
C TYR A 39 4.56 6.01 12.44
N SER A 40 5.47 6.54 11.62
CA SER A 40 6.92 6.47 11.85
C SER A 40 7.37 7.30 13.06
N ASN A 41 6.57 8.26 13.52
CA ASN A 41 6.84 9.13 14.65
C ASN A 41 6.03 8.77 15.91
N ILE A 42 5.33 7.63 15.93
CA ILE A 42 4.68 7.14 17.15
C ILE A 42 5.76 6.83 18.18
N ALA A 43 5.79 7.58 19.30
CA ALA A 43 6.77 7.38 20.36
C ALA A 43 6.64 6.01 21.05
N SER A 44 5.43 5.45 21.11
CA SER A 44 5.18 4.15 21.73
C SER A 44 5.52 3.00 20.79
N ASN A 45 6.64 2.33 21.06
CA ASN A 45 7.04 1.09 20.39
C ASN A 45 5.98 -0.01 20.50
N GLN A 46 5.24 -0.06 21.61
CA GLN A 46 4.17 -1.03 21.80
C GLN A 46 3.01 -0.76 20.85
N LEU A 47 2.61 0.50 20.68
CA LEU A 47 1.56 0.89 19.76
C LEU A 47 1.97 0.63 18.30
N MET A 48 3.20 0.97 17.92
CA MET A 48 3.73 0.65 16.58
C MET A 48 3.66 -0.85 16.29
N LYS A 49 4.10 -1.69 17.25
CA LYS A 49 4.02 -3.15 17.14
C LYS A 49 2.58 -3.64 17.03
N HIS A 50 1.66 -3.05 17.79
CA HIS A 50 0.24 -3.43 17.74
C HIS A 50 -0.36 -3.16 16.36
N ILE A 51 -0.16 -1.95 15.83
CA ILE A 51 -0.66 -1.56 14.49
C ILE A 51 -0.04 -2.42 13.38
N ALA A 52 1.29 -2.60 13.35
CA ALA A 52 1.93 -3.45 12.34
C ALA A 52 1.53 -4.93 12.51
N GLY A 53 1.30 -5.35 13.75
CA GLY A 53 0.85 -6.69 14.13
C GLY A 53 -0.55 -7.02 13.60
N TYR A 54 -1.43 -6.04 13.41
CA TYR A 54 -2.72 -6.24 12.72
C TYR A 54 -2.53 -6.86 11.33
N PHE A 55 -1.50 -6.41 10.61
CA PHE A 55 -1.10 -6.94 9.30
C PHE A 55 -0.13 -8.12 9.38
N GLY A 56 0.23 -8.58 10.58
CA GLY A 56 1.25 -9.62 10.77
C GLY A 56 2.66 -9.20 10.34
N LEU A 57 2.98 -7.90 10.42
CA LEU A 57 4.27 -7.34 10.01
C LEU A 57 5.06 -6.81 11.22
N LYS A 58 6.39 -6.73 11.08
CA LYS A 58 7.23 -5.94 11.98
C LYS A 58 7.11 -4.44 11.64
N PRO A 59 7.22 -3.52 12.61
CA PRO A 59 7.11 -2.08 12.36
C PRO A 59 8.00 -1.56 11.23
N GLN A 60 9.26 -2.01 11.16
CA GLN A 60 10.19 -1.60 10.11
C GLN A 60 9.71 -2.00 8.70
N VAL A 61 9.14 -3.19 8.55
CA VAL A 61 8.59 -3.66 7.26
C VAL A 61 7.36 -2.85 6.90
N PHE A 62 6.48 -2.60 7.87
CA PHE A 62 5.28 -1.81 7.67
C PHE A 62 5.60 -0.37 7.23
N ILE A 63 6.56 0.31 7.88
CA ILE A 63 7.04 1.65 7.45
C ILE A 63 7.56 1.62 6.02
N SER A 64 8.41 0.64 5.71
CA SER A 64 9.00 0.51 4.38
C SER A 64 7.90 0.34 3.32
N TRP A 65 6.91 -0.51 3.59
CA TRP A 65 5.80 -0.76 2.68
C TRP A 65 4.90 0.46 2.50
N LEU A 66 4.54 1.16 3.58
CA LEU A 66 3.80 2.42 3.49
C LEU A 66 4.57 3.46 2.66
N THR A 67 5.89 3.54 2.83
CA THR A 67 6.75 4.47 2.08
C THR A 67 6.74 4.18 0.58
N VAL A 68 6.92 2.92 0.16
CA VAL A 68 6.93 2.56 -1.27
C VAL A 68 5.54 2.69 -1.90
N LEU A 69 4.47 2.44 -1.14
CA LEU A 69 3.10 2.66 -1.60
C LEU A 69 2.75 4.15 -1.74
N ALA A 70 3.20 4.99 -0.81
CA ALA A 70 3.06 6.44 -0.93
C ALA A 70 3.74 6.96 -2.20
N ASN A 71 4.96 6.48 -2.47
CA ASN A 71 5.69 6.82 -3.68
C ASN A 71 4.97 6.35 -4.94
N LEU A 72 4.50 5.09 -4.97
CA LEU A 72 3.76 4.53 -6.09
C LEU A 72 2.46 5.31 -6.36
N ARG A 73 1.68 5.62 -5.32
CA ARG A 73 0.45 6.41 -5.43
C ARG A 73 0.74 7.78 -6.03
N ASN A 74 1.77 8.47 -5.55
CA ASN A 74 2.13 9.80 -6.07
C ASN A 74 2.52 9.74 -7.55
N MET A 75 3.28 8.72 -7.95
CA MET A 75 3.59 8.49 -9.36
C MET A 75 2.33 8.32 -10.21
N CYS A 76 1.36 7.51 -9.76
CA CYS A 76 0.09 7.34 -10.46
C CYS A 76 -0.68 8.66 -10.59
N CYS A 77 -0.74 9.48 -9.54
CA CYS A 77 -1.41 10.79 -9.56
C CYS A 77 -0.72 11.83 -10.46
N HIS A 78 0.58 11.65 -10.73
CA HIS A 78 1.32 12.48 -11.69
C HIS A 78 1.42 11.83 -13.08
N HIS A 79 0.60 10.82 -13.36
CA HIS A 79 0.59 10.08 -14.63
C HIS A 79 1.97 9.54 -15.05
N ALA A 80 2.85 9.26 -14.09
CA ALA A 80 4.17 8.74 -14.36
C ALA A 80 4.10 7.26 -14.80
N ARG A 81 5.00 6.85 -15.70
CA ARG A 81 5.11 5.45 -16.13
C ARG A 81 5.51 4.55 -14.96
N VAL A 82 4.68 3.56 -14.65
CA VAL A 82 4.94 2.50 -13.65
C VAL A 82 5.28 1.15 -14.29
N TRP A 83 4.84 0.92 -15.54
CA TRP A 83 5.19 -0.25 -16.33
C TRP A 83 6.68 -0.25 -16.72
N ASN A 84 7.31 -1.42 -16.68
CA ASN A 84 8.73 -1.65 -16.98
C ASN A 84 9.65 -0.54 -16.41
N ARG A 85 9.49 -0.30 -15.11
CA ARG A 85 10.28 0.68 -14.37
C ARG A 85 11.04 -0.01 -13.23
N ASP A 86 12.28 0.40 -13.07
CA ASP A 86 13.06 0.19 -11.86
C ASP A 86 12.75 1.30 -10.85
N PHE A 87 12.20 0.92 -9.70
CA PHE A 87 11.92 1.84 -8.62
C PHE A 87 13.11 1.92 -7.65
N MET A 88 13.57 3.15 -7.37
CA MET A 88 14.73 3.41 -6.51
C MET A 88 14.54 2.93 -5.06
N LEU A 89 13.31 2.98 -4.54
CA LEU A 89 13.01 2.55 -3.19
C LEU A 89 12.87 1.02 -3.14
N ASN A 90 13.78 0.36 -2.43
CA ASN A 90 13.70 -1.07 -2.17
C ASN A 90 12.79 -1.34 -0.97
N PRO A 91 11.69 -2.10 -1.13
CA PRO A 91 10.86 -2.50 -0.01
C PRO A 91 11.59 -3.48 0.90
N ALA A 92 11.38 -3.35 2.21
CA ALA A 92 11.85 -4.32 3.18
C ALA A 92 11.10 -5.65 3.03
N GLU A 93 11.79 -6.74 3.34
CA GLU A 93 11.25 -8.09 3.20
C GLU A 93 10.73 -8.62 4.54
N PRO A 94 9.49 -9.16 4.60
CA PRO A 94 8.99 -9.78 5.80
C PRO A 94 9.67 -11.14 6.00
N GLN A 95 10.25 -11.36 7.19
CA GLN A 95 10.83 -12.67 7.55
C GLN A 95 9.76 -13.73 7.88
N LYS A 96 8.63 -13.28 8.40
CA LYS A 96 7.45 -14.09 8.73
C LYS A 96 6.24 -13.24 8.44
N THR A 97 5.29 -13.79 7.69
CA THR A 97 3.99 -13.19 7.45
C THR A 97 2.91 -14.07 8.08
N LYS A 98 1.82 -13.44 8.55
CA LYS A 98 0.64 -14.17 9.02
C LYS A 98 -0.21 -14.67 7.84
N ASN A 99 -0.30 -13.85 6.79
CA ASN A 99 -1.07 -14.15 5.59
C ASN A 99 -0.14 -14.72 4.49
N ALA A 100 -0.74 -15.37 3.49
CA ALA A 100 -0.02 -15.87 2.33
C ALA A 100 0.83 -14.76 1.70
N TRP A 101 2.09 -15.08 1.40
CA TRP A 101 3.06 -14.18 0.79
C TRP A 101 3.77 -14.90 -0.35
N ILE A 102 4.30 -14.12 -1.30
CA ILE A 102 4.98 -14.66 -2.49
C ILE A 102 6.34 -15.28 -2.13
N ASP A 103 6.81 -16.20 -2.97
CA ASP A 103 8.23 -16.59 -2.97
C ASP A 103 9.05 -15.47 -3.63
N THR A 104 9.94 -14.86 -2.86
CA THR A 104 10.75 -13.72 -3.30
C THR A 104 12.10 -14.13 -3.91
N SER A 105 12.45 -15.42 -3.88
CA SER A 105 13.76 -15.92 -4.33
C SER A 105 14.09 -15.60 -5.79
N LYS A 106 13.06 -15.48 -6.63
CA LYS A 106 13.16 -15.20 -8.07
C LYS A 106 12.54 -13.86 -8.47
N VAL A 107 12.14 -13.03 -7.50
CA VAL A 107 11.40 -11.79 -7.77
C VAL A 107 12.32 -10.57 -7.67
N ASP A 108 12.31 -9.74 -8.71
CA ASP A 108 12.94 -8.42 -8.67
C ASP A 108 12.07 -7.43 -7.86
N LYS A 109 12.54 -7.12 -6.64
CA LYS A 109 11.89 -6.23 -5.68
C LYS A 109 11.78 -4.78 -6.18
N LYS A 110 12.59 -4.41 -7.18
CA LYS A 110 12.57 -3.08 -7.79
C LYS A 110 11.49 -2.92 -8.84
N ARG A 111 10.78 -3.99 -9.21
CA ARG A 111 9.72 -3.94 -10.22
C ARG A 111 8.34 -3.69 -9.63
N ILE A 112 7.39 -3.42 -10.50
CA ILE A 112 6.00 -3.14 -10.11
C ILE A 112 5.31 -4.38 -9.53
N TYR A 113 5.66 -5.59 -9.98
CA TYR A 113 5.08 -6.84 -9.47
C TYR A 113 5.20 -6.94 -7.95
N TYR A 114 6.38 -6.67 -7.37
CA TYR A 114 6.57 -6.73 -5.92
C TYR A 114 5.66 -5.74 -5.17
N ARG A 115 5.41 -4.55 -5.74
CA ARG A 115 4.49 -3.56 -5.16
C ARG A 115 3.03 -4.00 -5.25
N LEU A 116 2.64 -4.67 -6.34
CA LEU A 116 1.32 -5.29 -6.47
C LEU A 116 1.11 -6.38 -5.42
N CYS A 117 2.15 -7.18 -5.12
CA CYS A 117 2.10 -8.16 -4.04
C CYS A 117 1.92 -7.51 -2.67
N ILE A 118 2.59 -6.38 -2.39
CA ILE A 118 2.39 -5.58 -1.17
C ILE A 118 0.93 -5.10 -1.07
N ILE A 119 0.39 -4.52 -2.15
CA ILE A 119 -1.01 -4.04 -2.19
C ILE A 119 -1.96 -5.19 -1.88
N ARG A 120 -1.82 -6.31 -2.59
CA ARG A 120 -2.62 -7.51 -2.40
C ARG A 120 -2.57 -8.01 -0.94
N TYR A 121 -1.38 -8.03 -0.33
CA TYR A 121 -1.22 -8.44 1.07
C TYR A 121 -1.99 -7.55 2.04
N PHE A 122 -1.95 -6.22 1.86
CA PHE A 122 -2.76 -5.32 2.67
C PHE A 122 -4.25 -5.51 2.44
N LEU A 123 -4.67 -5.67 1.19
CA LEU A 123 -6.08 -5.89 0.85
C LEU A 123 -6.65 -7.13 1.53
N PHE A 124 -5.86 -8.18 1.74
CA PHE A 124 -6.31 -9.34 2.51
C PHE A 124 -6.75 -9.01 3.94
N SER A 125 -6.13 -8.02 4.60
CA SER A 125 -6.48 -7.61 5.97
C SER A 125 -7.48 -6.45 6.03
N VAL A 126 -7.49 -5.58 5.02
CA VAL A 126 -8.36 -4.39 4.96
C VAL A 126 -9.71 -4.70 4.32
N SER A 127 -9.72 -5.57 3.31
CA SER A 127 -10.92 -5.93 2.54
C SER A 127 -10.82 -7.40 2.10
N PRO A 128 -11.07 -8.37 3.00
CA PRO A 128 -10.85 -9.80 2.71
C PRO A 128 -11.60 -10.34 1.48
N ASN A 129 -12.74 -9.74 1.13
CA ASN A 129 -13.58 -10.12 -0.01
C ASN A 129 -13.36 -9.22 -1.24
N ASN A 130 -12.19 -8.58 -1.35
CA ASN A 130 -11.85 -7.77 -2.51
C ASN A 130 -11.66 -8.64 -3.76
N ASN A 131 -11.78 -8.03 -4.94
CA ASN A 131 -11.61 -8.70 -6.23
C ASN A 131 -10.33 -8.26 -6.97
N PHE A 132 -9.25 -7.98 -6.23
CA PHE A 132 -8.02 -7.46 -6.81
C PHE A 132 -7.31 -8.47 -7.71
N ASN A 133 -7.27 -9.75 -7.30
CA ASN A 133 -6.62 -10.81 -8.06
C ASN A 133 -7.31 -11.02 -9.41
N GLU A 134 -8.66 -11.05 -9.45
CA GLU A 134 -9.42 -11.19 -10.67
C GLU A 134 -9.27 -9.95 -11.57
N LYS A 135 -9.36 -8.74 -10.99
CA LYS A 135 -9.19 -7.50 -11.76
C LYS A 135 -7.80 -7.38 -12.39
N LEU A 136 -6.75 -7.69 -11.65
CA LEU A 136 -5.39 -7.66 -12.19
C LEU A 136 -5.22 -8.73 -13.27
N SER A 137 -5.70 -9.94 -13.04
CA SER A 137 -5.61 -11.04 -14.01
C SER A 137 -6.39 -10.74 -15.29
N GLY A 138 -7.60 -10.18 -15.16
CA GLY A 138 -8.43 -9.74 -16.28
C GLY A 138 -7.74 -8.62 -17.07
N LEU A 139 -7.24 -7.60 -16.39
CA LEU A 139 -6.50 -6.50 -17.02
C LEU A 139 -5.29 -7.02 -17.83
N LEU A 140 -4.51 -7.94 -17.28
CA LEU A 140 -3.36 -8.50 -18.00
C LEU A 140 -3.79 -9.39 -19.18
N ALA A 141 -4.96 -10.04 -19.09
CA ALA A 141 -5.52 -10.84 -20.18
C ALA A 141 -6.06 -9.96 -21.33
N ASP A 142 -6.59 -8.78 -21.02
CA ASP A 142 -7.07 -7.81 -22.02
C ASP A 142 -5.91 -7.22 -22.84
N PHE A 143 -4.70 -7.22 -22.30
CA PHE A 143 -3.51 -6.62 -22.91
C PHE A 143 -2.37 -7.64 -23.12
N LEU A 144 -2.62 -8.69 -23.90
CA LEU A 144 -1.65 -9.76 -24.20
C LEU A 144 -0.32 -9.29 -24.83
N SER A 145 -0.30 -8.11 -25.45
CA SER A 145 0.91 -7.52 -26.00
C SER A 145 1.88 -6.98 -24.93
N VAL A 146 1.44 -6.88 -23.68
CA VAL A 146 2.25 -6.37 -22.57
C VAL A 146 3.17 -7.47 -22.06
N ASP A 147 4.47 -7.22 -22.12
CA ASP A 147 5.46 -8.07 -21.46
C ASP A 147 5.38 -7.94 -19.94
N ILE A 148 4.74 -8.91 -19.29
CA ILE A 148 4.62 -8.98 -17.83
C ILE A 148 5.94 -9.42 -17.16
N ALA A 149 6.84 -10.10 -17.86
CA ALA A 149 8.15 -10.44 -17.31
C ALA A 149 8.99 -9.16 -17.09
N ALA A 150 8.90 -8.18 -18.00
CA ALA A 150 9.50 -6.85 -17.81
C ALA A 150 8.91 -6.06 -16.61
N MET A 151 7.71 -6.42 -16.16
CA MET A 151 7.08 -5.91 -14.94
C MET A 151 7.51 -6.67 -13.67
N GLY A 152 8.33 -7.71 -13.82
CA GLY A 152 8.85 -8.53 -12.72
C GLY A 152 7.98 -9.72 -12.32
N PHE A 153 6.93 -10.05 -13.09
CA PHE A 153 6.12 -11.25 -12.83
C PHE A 153 6.95 -12.51 -13.09
N THR A 154 6.80 -13.51 -12.23
CA THR A 154 7.34 -14.86 -12.43
C THR A 154 6.46 -15.63 -13.40
N HIS A 155 6.99 -16.64 -14.09
CA HIS A 155 6.19 -17.44 -15.05
C HIS A 155 4.96 -18.07 -14.39
N ASP A 156 5.10 -18.57 -13.17
CA ASP A 156 4.07 -19.30 -12.44
C ASP A 156 3.34 -18.45 -11.39
N TRP A 157 3.37 -17.12 -11.52
CA TRP A 157 2.82 -16.20 -10.51
C TRP A 157 1.37 -16.51 -10.12
N LYS A 158 0.54 -16.95 -11.09
CA LYS A 158 -0.86 -17.33 -10.87
C LYS A 158 -1.03 -18.60 -10.00
N ASN A 159 0.01 -19.43 -9.91
CA ASN A 159 -0.01 -20.66 -9.13
C ASN A 159 0.44 -20.44 -7.68
N GLU A 160 1.04 -19.29 -7.37
CA GLU A 160 1.42 -18.94 -6.02
C GLU A 160 0.18 -18.80 -5.13
N GLU A 161 0.25 -19.29 -3.89
CA GLU A 161 -0.87 -19.26 -2.93
C GLU A 161 -1.42 -17.85 -2.73
N ALA A 162 -0.55 -16.84 -2.80
CA ALA A 162 -0.93 -15.44 -2.74
C ALA A 162 -1.93 -15.01 -3.83
N TRP A 163 -1.90 -15.63 -5.01
CA TRP A 163 -2.66 -15.23 -6.19
C TRP A 163 -3.82 -16.16 -6.53
N LYS A 164 -4.03 -17.21 -5.74
CA LYS A 164 -5.22 -18.06 -5.79
C LYS A 164 -6.42 -17.42 -5.10
#